data_AF-A0A6B3FNQ4-F1
#
_entry.id   AF-A0A6B3FNQ4-F1
#
_cell.length_a   1.000
_cell.length_b   1.000
_cell.length_c   1.000
_cell.angle_alpha   90.00
_cell.angle_beta   90.00
_cell.angle_gamma   90.00
#
_symmetry.space_group_name_H-M   'P 1'
#
loop_
_entity.id
_entity.type
_entity.pdbx_description
1 polymer ?
#
loop_
_entity_poly.entity_id
_entity_poly.type
_entity_poly.pdbx_seq_one_letter_code
_entity_poly.pdbx_strand_id
1 'polypeptide(L)'
;GTVYRWNRPVYGIADGVPHLRVENRVLPAGPTVTDVIANAAFYYGLVRALAEEPRPVWSRLPFEAAEENFTEACRHGIEAEMLWPRSGRSGGLARIPAVQLVLEELLPLAAAGLDAWHIEPADRDHYLGVIEERCRRRVNGASWQVATYDRALEAGLGREAALAAMTRRYAELMHAGEPVHTWPVGFPAP
;
A
#
# COMPACT_ATOMS: atom_id res chain seq x y z
N GLY A 1 10.15 -15.89 20.08
CA GLY A 1 8.98 -15.03 19.87
C GLY A 1 7.97 -15.78 19.04
N THR A 2 6.86 -16.21 19.64
CA THR A 2 5.81 -17.06 19.04
C THR A 2 4.48 -16.34 18.85
N VAL A 3 4.43 -15.04 19.17
CA VAL A 3 3.25 -14.20 18.96
C VAL A 3 3.49 -13.34 17.72
N TYR A 4 2.72 -13.59 16.66
CA TYR A 4 2.76 -12.81 15.43
C TYR A 4 1.88 -11.56 15.62
N ARG A 5 2.51 -10.41 15.88
CA ARG A 5 1.83 -9.12 15.95
C ARG A 5 2.27 -8.26 14.77
N TRP A 6 1.31 -7.57 14.14
CA TRP A 6 1.55 -6.61 13.06
C TRP A 6 2.42 -5.42 13.49
N ASN A 7 2.32 -5.03 14.77
CA ASN A 7 3.21 -4.08 15.41
C ASN A 7 3.85 -4.74 16.63
N ARG A 8 5.19 -4.76 16.68
CA ARG A 8 5.94 -5.38 17.78
C ARG A 8 6.76 -4.34 18.53
N PRO A 9 6.54 -4.14 19.85
CA PRO A 9 7.45 -3.35 20.66
C PRO A 9 8.78 -4.10 20.79
N VAL A 10 9.87 -3.39 20.52
CA VAL A 10 11.24 -3.90 20.60
C VAL A 10 12.01 -3.00 21.54
N TYR A 11 12.39 -3.55 22.68
CA TYR A 11 13.33 -2.91 23.59
C TYR A 11 14.76 -3.17 23.09
N GLY A 12 15.59 -2.13 23.09
CA GLY A 12 16.99 -2.22 22.74
C GLY A 12 17.83 -1.30 23.62
N ILE A 13 19.14 -1.48 23.52
CA ILE A 13 20.12 -0.54 24.04
C ILE A 13 21.01 -0.16 22.84
N ALA A 14 21.08 1.12 22.52
CA ALA A 14 21.98 1.67 21.51
C ALA A 14 22.85 2.75 22.17
N ASP A 15 24.16 2.69 21.97
CA ASP A 15 25.14 3.60 22.57
C ASP A 15 24.99 3.75 24.10
N GLY A 16 24.65 2.63 24.78
CA GLY A 16 24.43 2.60 26.23
C GLY A 16 23.09 3.18 26.70
N VAL A 17 22.25 3.67 25.80
CA VAL A 17 20.94 4.26 26.10
C VAL A 17 19.82 3.26 25.78
N PRO A 18 18.97 2.92 26.76
CA PRO A 18 17.75 2.15 26.52
C PRO A 18 16.77 2.89 25.60
N HIS A 19 16.22 2.19 24.61
CA HIS A 19 15.17 2.73 23.77
C HIS A 19 14.08 1.69 23.46
N LEU A 20 12.90 2.19 23.13
CA LEU A 20 11.79 1.39 22.62
C LEU A 20 11.54 1.77 21.16
N ARG A 21 11.42 0.77 20.29
CA ARG A 21 10.99 0.95 18.91
C ARG A 21 9.75 0.13 18.65
N VAL A 22 8.98 0.54 17.65
CA VAL A 22 7.90 -0.27 17.09
C VAL A 22 8.39 -0.83 15.76
N GLU A 23 8.42 -2.15 15.65
CA GLU A 23 8.63 -2.82 14.37
C GLU A 23 7.27 -3.06 13.73
N ASN A 24 7.02 -2.38 12.62
CA ASN A 24 5.84 -2.58 11.80
C ASN A 24 6.09 -3.70 10.78
N ARG A 25 5.13 -4.61 10.63
CA ARG A 25 5.21 -5.80 9.78
C ARG A 25 4.04 -5.89 8.79
N VAL A 26 3.39 -4.76 8.49
CA VAL A 26 2.17 -4.74 7.67
C VAL A 26 2.48 -4.58 6.18
N LEU A 27 3.61 -3.95 5.83
CA LEU A 27 3.95 -3.69 4.44
C LEU A 27 4.39 -5.00 3.74
N PRO A 28 3.68 -5.43 2.67
CA PRO A 28 4.13 -6.57 1.89
C PRO A 28 5.35 -6.20 1.05
N ALA A 29 6.09 -7.21 0.60
CA ALA A 29 7.03 -7.01 -0.50
C ALA A 29 6.29 -6.48 -1.75
N GLY A 30 6.90 -5.52 -2.44
CA GLY A 30 6.37 -4.95 -3.67
C GLY A 30 6.85 -5.71 -4.91
N PRO A 31 6.20 -5.52 -6.08
CA PRO A 31 6.62 -6.15 -7.33
C PRO A 31 7.98 -5.70 -7.84
N THR A 32 8.42 -4.49 -7.51
CA THR A 32 9.73 -3.92 -7.85
C THR A 32 10.34 -3.18 -6.68
N VAL A 33 11.62 -2.83 -6.79
CA VAL A 33 12.27 -1.90 -5.83
C VAL A 33 11.53 -0.56 -5.78
N THR A 34 11.13 -0.04 -6.94
CA THR A 34 10.35 1.20 -7.06
C THR A 34 9.02 1.11 -6.31
N ASP A 35 8.27 0.01 -6.46
CA ASP A 35 7.03 -0.21 -5.72
C ASP A 35 7.25 -0.34 -4.20
N VAL A 36 8.35 -0.97 -3.78
CA VAL A 36 8.71 -1.08 -2.36
C VAL A 36 9.00 0.28 -1.76
N ILE A 37 9.80 1.12 -2.44
CA ILE A 37 10.13 2.46 -1.96
C ILE A 37 8.88 3.35 -1.98
N ALA A 38 8.02 3.23 -3.00
CA ALA A 38 6.74 3.93 -3.05
C ALA A 38 5.84 3.59 -1.85
N ASN A 39 5.71 2.30 -1.51
CA ASN A 39 4.96 1.88 -0.32
C ASN A 39 5.59 2.46 0.97
N ALA A 40 6.93 2.47 1.07
CA ALA A 40 7.63 3.02 2.23
C ALA A 40 7.42 4.53 2.36
N ALA A 41 7.60 5.29 1.28
CA ALA A 41 7.39 6.73 1.24
C ALA A 41 5.96 7.11 1.66
N PHE A 42 4.96 6.43 1.09
CA PHE A 42 3.56 6.63 1.47
C PHE A 42 3.30 6.32 2.94
N TYR A 43 3.73 5.15 3.42
CA TYR A 43 3.53 4.72 4.80
C TYR A 43 4.20 5.67 5.80
N TYR A 44 5.47 5.96 5.60
CA TYR A 44 6.23 6.78 6.53
C TYR A 44 5.75 8.24 6.49
N GLY A 45 5.42 8.79 5.32
CA GLY A 45 4.77 10.09 5.20
C GLY A 45 3.47 10.15 6.03
N LEU A 46 2.60 9.14 5.92
CA LEU A 46 1.40 9.06 6.73
C LEU A 46 1.69 8.95 8.23
N VAL A 47 2.64 8.11 8.64
CA VAL A 47 3.03 7.98 10.05
C VAL A 47 3.49 9.33 10.60
N ARG A 48 4.30 10.07 9.85
CA ARG A 48 4.77 11.40 10.23
C ARG A 48 3.63 12.38 10.41
N ALA A 49 2.75 12.49 9.41
CA ALA A 49 1.63 13.42 9.44
C ALA A 49 0.61 13.08 10.54
N LEU A 50 0.23 11.80 10.67
CA LEU A 50 -0.78 11.35 11.63
C LEU A 50 -0.28 11.40 13.08
N ALA A 51 1.02 11.19 13.32
CA ALA A 51 1.60 11.28 14.66
C ALA A 51 1.58 12.71 15.23
N GLU A 52 1.57 13.72 14.36
CA GLU A 52 1.57 15.14 14.74
C GLU A 52 0.20 15.83 14.53
N GLU A 53 -0.82 15.09 14.11
CA GLU A 53 -2.14 15.65 13.86
C GLU A 53 -2.76 16.20 15.17
N PRO A 54 -3.19 17.49 15.21
CA PRO A 54 -3.73 18.09 16.44
C PRO A 54 -4.95 17.37 17.00
N ARG A 55 -5.75 16.76 16.12
CA ARG A 55 -6.87 15.90 16.48
C ARG A 55 -6.63 14.50 15.91
N PRO A 56 -5.98 13.61 16.68
CA PRO A 56 -5.55 12.32 16.17
C PRO A 56 -6.70 11.49 15.60
N VAL A 57 -6.42 10.75 14.52
CA VAL A 57 -7.40 9.90 13.85
C VAL A 57 -8.08 8.90 14.79
N TRP A 58 -7.37 8.33 15.79
CA TRP A 58 -7.95 7.37 16.75
C TRP A 58 -8.99 7.99 17.70
N SER A 59 -9.07 9.32 17.78
CA SER A 59 -10.14 10.01 18.50
C SER A 59 -11.44 10.13 17.68
N ARG A 60 -11.38 9.80 16.38
CA ARG A 60 -12.47 9.94 15.40
C ARG A 60 -12.82 8.63 14.69
N LEU A 61 -11.88 7.68 14.66
CA LEU A 61 -12.02 6.35 14.11
C LEU A 61 -11.89 5.33 15.25
N PRO A 62 -13.01 4.72 15.71
CA PRO A 62 -12.98 3.63 16.68
C PRO A 62 -12.14 2.46 16.17
N PHE A 63 -11.54 1.71 17.10
CA PHE A 63 -10.67 0.60 16.73
C PHE A 63 -11.42 -0.50 15.97
N GLU A 64 -12.68 -0.74 16.31
CA GLU A 64 -13.55 -1.70 15.63
C GLU A 64 -13.72 -1.37 14.14
N ALA A 65 -13.84 -0.08 13.81
CA ALA A 65 -13.90 0.36 12.41
C ALA A 65 -12.55 0.19 11.69
N ALA A 66 -11.43 0.37 12.39
CA ALA A 66 -10.11 0.10 11.83
C ALA A 66 -9.87 -1.41 11.60
N GLU A 67 -10.38 -2.28 12.49
CA GLU A 67 -10.36 -3.73 12.33
C GLU A 67 -11.26 -4.19 11.16
N GLU A 68 -12.43 -3.59 11.01
CA GLU A 68 -13.32 -3.80 9.86
C GLU A 68 -12.60 -3.42 8.55
N ASN A 69 -12.01 -2.22 8.48
CA ASN A 69 -11.22 -1.78 7.33
C ASN A 69 -10.11 -2.77 6.98
N PHE A 70 -9.39 -3.29 7.98
CA PHE A 70 -8.33 -4.28 7.76
C PHE A 70 -8.89 -5.56 7.12
N THR A 71 -10.01 -6.05 7.64
CA THR A 71 -10.67 -7.27 7.11
C THR A 71 -11.18 -7.06 5.69
N GLU A 72 -11.81 -5.92 5.41
CA GLU A 72 -12.31 -5.58 4.08
C GLU A 72 -11.17 -5.39 3.08
N ALA A 73 -10.06 -4.75 3.48
CA ALA A 73 -8.84 -4.64 2.68
C ALA A 73 -8.24 -6.01 2.35
N CYS A 74 -8.21 -6.94 3.31
CA CYS A 74 -7.70 -8.30 3.06
C CYS A 74 -8.55 -9.09 2.05
N ARG A 75 -9.88 -8.86 2.03
CA ARG A 75 -10.81 -9.57 1.14
C ARG A 75 -10.88 -8.96 -0.26
N HIS A 76 -10.97 -7.64 -0.33
CA HIS A 76 -11.30 -6.91 -1.56
C HIS A 76 -10.11 -6.14 -2.14
N GLY A 77 -9.00 -6.05 -1.40
CA GLY A 77 -7.78 -5.42 -1.87
C GLY A 77 -8.01 -3.95 -2.24
N ILE A 78 -7.60 -3.58 -3.46
CA ILE A 78 -7.71 -2.19 -3.96
C ILE A 78 -9.15 -1.76 -4.21
N GLU A 79 -10.09 -2.70 -4.33
CA GLU A 79 -11.52 -2.45 -4.52
C GLU A 79 -12.29 -2.35 -3.20
N ALA A 80 -11.60 -2.46 -2.05
CA ALA A 80 -12.25 -2.36 -0.75
C ALA A 80 -12.88 -0.98 -0.53
N GLU A 81 -13.92 -0.94 0.29
CA GLU A 81 -14.43 0.30 0.87
C GLU A 81 -13.95 0.42 2.33
N MET A 82 -13.59 1.62 2.75
CA MET A 82 -13.06 1.91 4.07
C MET A 82 -14.01 2.84 4.83
N LEU A 83 -14.23 2.56 6.11
CA LEU A 83 -14.77 3.50 7.07
C LEU A 83 -13.73 4.55 7.42
N TRP A 84 -14.05 5.82 7.17
CA TRP A 84 -13.16 6.94 7.45
C TRP A 84 -13.91 8.14 8.06
N PRO A 85 -13.29 8.93 8.96
CA PRO A 85 -13.93 10.11 9.51
C PRO A 85 -14.26 11.15 8.44
N ARG A 86 -15.51 11.62 8.39
CA ARG A 86 -15.88 12.75 7.51
C ARG A 86 -15.14 14.02 7.90
N SER A 87 -14.71 14.76 6.90
CA SER A 87 -14.33 16.17 7.04
C SER A 87 -15.58 17.04 7.30
N GLY A 88 -15.50 17.97 8.25
CA GLY A 88 -16.57 18.94 8.53
C GLY A 88 -17.32 18.78 9.87
N ARG A 89 -18.37 19.59 10.05
CA ARG A 89 -19.08 19.78 11.34
C ARG A 89 -20.03 18.64 11.71
N SER A 90 -20.53 17.89 10.73
CA SER A 90 -21.34 16.68 10.94
C SER A 90 -20.40 15.49 11.13
N GLY A 91 -19.80 15.40 12.31
CA GLY A 91 -18.88 14.31 12.65
C GLY A 91 -19.49 12.92 12.42
N GLY A 92 -18.64 11.93 12.14
CA GLY A 92 -19.05 10.55 11.96
C GLY A 92 -18.21 9.84 10.89
N LEU A 93 -18.43 8.54 10.74
CA LEU A 93 -17.76 7.73 9.72
C LEU A 93 -18.55 7.74 8.40
N ALA A 94 -17.82 7.71 7.29
CA ALA A 94 -18.34 7.43 5.97
C ALA A 94 -17.64 6.21 5.40
N ARG A 95 -18.37 5.42 4.61
CA ARG A 95 -17.77 4.38 3.78
C ARG A 95 -17.34 5.01 2.46
N ILE A 96 -16.07 4.86 2.12
CA ILE A 96 -15.41 5.51 0.99
C ILE A 96 -14.54 4.47 0.27
N PRO A 97 -14.55 4.40 -1.07
CA PRO A 97 -13.65 3.52 -1.81
C PRO A 97 -12.19 3.76 -1.43
N ALA A 98 -11.41 2.69 -1.23
CA ALA A 98 -10.01 2.79 -0.79
C ALA A 98 -9.18 3.68 -1.73
N VAL A 99 -9.36 3.54 -3.04
CA VAL A 99 -8.68 4.37 -4.03
C VAL A 99 -9.04 5.85 -3.92
N GLN A 100 -10.31 6.17 -3.61
CA GLN A 100 -10.74 7.55 -3.43
C GLN A 100 -10.13 8.13 -2.14
N LEU A 101 -10.20 7.38 -1.03
CA LEU A 101 -9.59 7.78 0.23
C LEU A 101 -8.08 8.04 0.08
N VAL A 102 -7.37 7.17 -0.65
CA VAL A 102 -5.94 7.35 -0.90
C VAL A 102 -5.67 8.59 -1.73
N LEU A 103 -6.39 8.78 -2.83
CA LEU A 103 -6.17 9.88 -3.76
C LEU A 103 -6.50 11.25 -3.15
N GLU A 104 -7.62 11.34 -2.43
CA GLU A 104 -8.17 12.63 -1.98
C GLU A 104 -7.68 13.05 -0.60
N GLU A 105 -7.36 12.10 0.29
CA GLU A 105 -6.96 12.41 1.67
C GLU A 105 -5.56 11.93 2.03
N LEU A 106 -5.25 10.66 1.78
CA LEU A 106 -4.02 10.07 2.33
C LEU A 106 -2.76 10.48 1.56
N LEU A 107 -2.81 10.64 0.23
CA LEU A 107 -1.66 11.11 -0.54
C LEU A 107 -1.24 12.54 -0.15
N PRO A 108 -2.16 13.52 -0.03
CA PRO A 108 -1.82 14.84 0.51
C PRO A 108 -1.19 14.79 1.90
N LEU A 109 -1.73 13.94 2.80
CA LEU A 109 -1.16 13.76 4.14
C LEU A 109 0.24 13.14 4.08
N ALA A 110 0.45 12.13 3.22
CA ALA A 110 1.76 11.51 3.05
C ALA A 110 2.80 12.51 2.54
N ALA A 111 2.44 13.33 1.54
CA ALA A 111 3.29 14.38 1.01
C ALA A 111 3.71 15.38 2.11
N ALA A 112 2.74 15.87 2.89
CA ALA A 112 3.01 16.79 4.01
C ALA A 112 3.93 16.17 5.06
N GLY A 113 3.77 14.87 5.35
CA GLY A 113 4.66 14.16 6.27
C GLY A 113 6.09 14.02 5.73
N LEU A 114 6.25 13.71 4.45
CA LEU A 114 7.57 13.65 3.81
C LEU A 114 8.25 15.02 3.76
N ASP A 115 7.49 16.09 3.53
CA ASP A 115 7.97 17.48 3.59
C ASP A 115 8.45 17.85 4.99
N ALA A 116 7.73 17.41 6.02
CA ALA A 116 8.11 17.61 7.42
C ALA A 116 9.40 16.87 7.82
N TRP A 117 9.85 15.89 7.02
CA TRP A 117 11.16 15.26 7.14
C TRP A 117 12.21 15.82 6.20
N HIS A 118 11.87 16.82 5.40
CA HIS A 118 12.77 17.43 4.41
C HIS A 118 13.25 16.43 3.35
N ILE A 119 12.39 15.50 2.95
CA ILE A 119 12.63 14.66 1.76
C ILE A 119 12.61 15.56 0.52
N GLU A 120 13.51 15.29 -0.43
CA GLU A 120 13.59 16.04 -1.68
C GLU A 120 12.26 15.95 -2.45
N PRO A 121 11.67 17.09 -2.89
CA PRO A 121 10.40 17.08 -3.62
C PRO A 121 10.38 16.16 -4.83
N ALA A 122 11.49 16.04 -5.56
CA ALA A 122 11.59 15.14 -6.71
C ALA A 122 11.37 13.66 -6.33
N ASP A 123 11.96 13.20 -5.23
CA ASP A 123 11.79 11.83 -4.73
C ASP A 123 10.38 11.61 -4.18
N ARG A 124 9.87 12.58 -3.41
CA ARG A 124 8.50 12.58 -2.88
C ARG A 124 7.49 12.42 -4.02
N ASP A 125 7.58 13.28 -5.04
CA ASP A 125 6.61 13.33 -6.15
C ASP A 125 6.72 12.08 -7.02
N HIS A 126 7.94 11.59 -7.27
CA HIS A 126 8.15 10.35 -8.01
C HIS A 126 7.49 9.15 -7.31
N TYR A 127 7.78 8.93 -6.04
CA TYR A 127 7.31 7.76 -5.31
C TYR A 127 5.82 7.83 -4.96
N LEU A 128 5.30 9.00 -4.59
CA LEU A 128 3.86 9.16 -4.36
C LEU A 128 3.06 9.08 -5.67
N GLY A 129 3.63 9.53 -6.79
CA GLY A 129 3.03 9.37 -8.13
C GLY A 129 2.83 7.90 -8.52
N VAL A 130 3.69 6.98 -8.06
CA VAL A 130 3.48 5.53 -8.26
C VAL A 130 2.24 5.03 -7.54
N ILE A 131 1.99 5.49 -6.30
CA ILE A 131 0.80 5.13 -5.54
C ILE A 131 -0.46 5.74 -6.16
N GLU A 132 -0.37 7.00 -6.61
CA GLU A 132 -1.44 7.69 -7.32
C GLU A 132 -1.88 6.94 -8.58
N GLU A 133 -0.94 6.56 -9.45
CA GLU A 133 -1.24 5.83 -10.69
C GLU A 133 -1.79 4.42 -10.42
N ARG A 134 -1.30 3.74 -9.37
CA ARG A 134 -1.87 2.46 -8.92
C ARG A 134 -3.33 2.61 -8.51
N CYS A 135 -3.69 3.66 -7.78
CA CYS A 135 -5.07 3.95 -7.40
C CYS A 135 -5.94 4.33 -8.62
N ARG A 136 -5.46 5.22 -9.50
CA ARG A 136 -6.18 5.62 -10.72
C ARG A 136 -6.49 4.45 -11.63
N ARG A 137 -5.53 3.55 -11.81
CA ARG A 137 -5.65 2.38 -12.69
C ARG A 137 -6.28 1.18 -11.99
N ARG A 138 -6.44 1.22 -10.67
CA ARG A 138 -6.86 0.10 -9.82
C ARG A 138 -5.97 -1.14 -10.00
N VAL A 139 -4.65 -0.92 -10.12
CA VAL A 139 -3.66 -1.98 -10.33
C VAL A 139 -2.67 -2.06 -9.16
N ASN A 140 -2.41 -3.29 -8.72
CA ASN A 140 -1.31 -3.62 -7.82
C ASN A 140 -0.75 -5.01 -8.20
N GLY A 141 0.28 -5.48 -7.48
CA GLY A 141 0.88 -6.79 -7.73
C GLY A 141 -0.10 -7.96 -7.70
N ALA A 142 -1.10 -7.95 -6.83
CA ALA A 142 -2.09 -9.02 -6.75
C ALA A 142 -3.08 -8.95 -7.93
N SER A 143 -3.65 -7.78 -8.22
CA SER A 143 -4.60 -7.65 -9.34
C SER A 143 -3.94 -7.88 -10.70
N TRP A 144 -2.67 -7.49 -10.87
CA TRP A 144 -1.91 -7.81 -12.09
C TRP A 144 -1.70 -9.32 -12.27
N GLN A 145 -1.36 -10.04 -11.20
CA GLN A 145 -1.17 -11.50 -11.25
C GLN A 145 -2.47 -12.22 -11.60
N VAL A 146 -3.59 -11.82 -10.99
CA VAL A 146 -4.93 -12.37 -11.30
C VAL A 146 -5.27 -12.12 -12.77
N ALA A 147 -5.18 -10.87 -13.23
CA ALA A 147 -5.53 -10.51 -14.60
C ALA A 147 -4.65 -11.24 -15.63
N THR A 148 -3.35 -11.38 -15.36
CA THR A 148 -2.41 -12.09 -16.27
C THR A 148 -2.67 -13.59 -16.28
N TYR A 149 -2.99 -14.19 -15.13
CA TYR A 149 -3.41 -15.58 -15.05
C TYR A 149 -4.71 -15.83 -15.83
N ASP A 150 -5.71 -14.97 -15.69
CA ASP A 150 -6.98 -15.10 -16.41
C ASP A 150 -6.77 -15.00 -17.92
N ARG A 151 -5.93 -14.06 -18.39
CA ARG A 151 -5.54 -14.00 -19.81
C ARG A 151 -4.84 -15.26 -20.31
N ALA A 152 -4.06 -15.93 -19.47
CA ALA A 152 -3.43 -17.20 -19.82
C ALA A 152 -4.49 -18.30 -20.05
N LEU A 153 -5.49 -18.36 -19.17
CA LEU A 153 -6.61 -19.31 -19.30
C LEU A 153 -7.45 -19.03 -20.55
N GLU A 154 -7.76 -17.77 -20.83
CA GLU A 154 -8.47 -17.34 -22.04
C GLU A 154 -7.70 -17.70 -23.32
N ALA A 155 -6.37 -17.68 -23.27
CA ALA A 155 -5.50 -18.14 -24.36
C ALA A 155 -5.39 -19.68 -24.47
N GLY A 156 -6.11 -20.44 -23.64
CA GLY A 156 -6.20 -21.89 -23.70
C GLY A 156 -5.17 -22.65 -22.87
N LEU A 157 -4.39 -21.97 -22.01
CA LEU A 157 -3.45 -22.65 -21.12
C LEU A 157 -4.23 -23.37 -20.00
N GLY A 158 -3.80 -24.58 -19.66
CA GLY A 158 -4.24 -25.24 -18.43
C GLY A 158 -3.74 -24.50 -17.18
N ARG A 159 -4.41 -24.70 -16.04
CA ARG A 159 -4.13 -24.00 -14.77
C ARG A 159 -2.66 -23.95 -14.38
N GLU A 160 -1.96 -25.08 -14.41
CA GLU A 160 -0.53 -25.13 -14.02
C GLU A 160 0.37 -24.35 -14.98
N ALA A 161 0.10 -24.50 -16.29
CA ALA A 161 0.82 -23.75 -17.32
C ALA A 161 0.58 -22.24 -17.21
N ALA A 162 -0.66 -21.84 -16.89
CA ALA A 162 -1.03 -20.45 -16.66
C ALA A 162 -0.30 -19.84 -15.45
N LEU A 163 -0.24 -20.55 -14.31
CA LEU A 163 0.51 -20.12 -13.12
C LEU A 163 2.02 -20.02 -13.40
N ALA A 164 2.58 -20.99 -14.12
CA ALA A 164 3.99 -20.98 -14.49
C ALA A 164 4.33 -19.86 -15.48
N ALA A 165 3.44 -19.57 -16.44
CA ALA A 165 3.59 -18.47 -17.38
C ALA A 165 3.51 -17.11 -16.66
N MET A 166 2.49 -16.91 -15.82
CA MET A 166 2.33 -15.68 -15.02
C MET A 166 3.54 -15.45 -14.12
N THR A 167 4.02 -16.46 -13.40
CA THR A 167 5.18 -16.35 -12.50
C THR A 167 6.45 -15.95 -13.26
N ARG A 168 6.71 -16.56 -14.43
CA ARG A 168 7.86 -16.20 -15.27
C ARG A 168 7.76 -14.75 -15.75
N ARG A 169 6.57 -14.35 -16.21
CA ARG A 169 6.33 -12.98 -16.66
C ARG A 169 6.49 -11.96 -15.54
N TYR A 170 6.02 -12.28 -14.34
CA TYR A 170 6.22 -11.44 -13.15
C TYR A 170 7.71 -11.27 -12.85
N ALA A 171 8.50 -12.34 -12.90
CA ALA A 171 9.94 -12.28 -12.65
C ALA A 171 10.68 -11.41 -13.69
N GLU A 172 10.34 -11.53 -14.98
CA GLU A 172 10.88 -10.69 -16.04
C GLU A 172 10.63 -9.20 -15.78
N LEU A 173 9.38 -8.84 -15.49
CA LEU A 173 8.97 -7.45 -15.28
C LEU A 173 9.51 -6.89 -13.96
N MET A 174 9.60 -7.71 -12.91
CA MET A 174 10.26 -7.35 -11.65
C MET A 174 11.71 -6.93 -11.88
N HIS A 175 12.45 -7.70 -12.69
CA HIS A 175 13.84 -7.39 -13.02
C HIS A 175 14.00 -6.14 -13.91
N ALA A 176 12.98 -5.78 -14.71
CA ALA A 176 12.98 -4.54 -15.47
C ALA A 176 12.88 -3.30 -14.58
N GLY A 177 12.28 -3.42 -13.38
CA GLY A 177 12.27 -2.37 -12.35
C GLY A 177 11.19 -1.29 -12.52
N GLU A 178 10.45 -1.30 -13.63
CA GLU A 178 9.31 -0.41 -13.86
C GLU A 178 8.16 -0.72 -12.88
N PRO A 179 7.44 0.29 -12.36
CA PRO A 179 6.40 0.05 -11.36
C PRO A 179 5.20 -0.70 -11.94
N VAL A 180 4.55 -1.55 -11.14
CA VAL A 180 3.53 -2.51 -11.62
C VAL A 180 2.36 -1.91 -12.38
N HIS A 181 2.00 -0.65 -12.12
CA HIS A 181 0.89 0.02 -12.82
C HIS A 181 1.18 0.31 -14.31
N THR A 182 2.43 0.15 -14.73
CA THR A 182 2.89 0.29 -16.13
C THR A 182 2.95 -1.05 -16.86
N TRP A 183 2.87 -2.17 -16.14
CA TRP A 183 3.10 -3.48 -16.72
C TRP A 183 1.97 -3.87 -17.68
N PRO A 184 2.29 -4.44 -18.85
CA PRO A 184 1.26 -5.01 -19.71
C PRO A 184 0.63 -6.23 -19.03
N VAL A 185 -0.69 -6.39 -19.21
CA VAL A 185 -1.42 -7.58 -18.77
C VAL A 185 -1.37 -8.63 -19.88
N GLY A 186 -1.10 -9.88 -19.52
CA GLY A 186 -0.98 -10.99 -20.46
C GLY A 186 0.43 -11.18 -20.99
N PHE A 187 0.54 -11.80 -22.17
CA PHE A 187 1.81 -12.25 -22.74
C PHE A 187 2.10 -11.55 -24.06
N PRO A 188 3.38 -11.31 -24.39
CA PRO A 188 3.74 -10.86 -25.73
C PRO A 188 3.17 -11.84 -26.77
N ALA A 189 2.65 -11.31 -27.88
CA ALA A 189 2.38 -12.16 -29.02
C ALA A 189 3.69 -12.83 -29.49
N PRO A 190 3.64 -14.09 -29.96
CA PRO A 190 4.81 -14.78 -30.50
C PRO A 190 5.39 -14.06 -31.74
#